data_AF-A0A4Q4VZ16-F1
#
_entry.id   AF-A0A4Q4VZ16-F1
#
_cell.length_a   1.000
_cell.length_b   1.000
_cell.length_c   1.000
_cell.angle_alpha   90.00
_cell.angle_beta   90.00
_cell.angle_gamma   90.00
#
_symmetry.space_group_name_H-M   'P 1'
#
loop_
_entity.id
_entity.type
_entity.pdbx_description
1 polymer ?
#
loop_
_entity_poly.entity_id
_entity_poly.type
_entity_poly.pdbx_seq_one_letter_code
_entity_poly.pdbx_strand_id
1 'polypeptide(L)'
;MDGPDLPGNFRDALKSIEGQFTVDTAKLKQISQRFEEELREGLEKDGQNIAMNITWVIGFPSGHEEGHYLTVDLGGTNLRTCMVTLRGRDREMEVNQEFTQLPDDIKTGTAEELWRLVADAIGDFITKRNIRASPDKSIPLGFTFSYPAMQERIDHGVLTTWTKGFEIKGVEG
;
A
#
# COMPACT_ATOMS: atom_id res chain seq x y z
N MET A 1 8.14 38.90 1.74
CA MET A 1 9.50 39.04 2.29
C MET A 1 10.42 38.96 1.11
N ASP A 2 10.95 40.08 0.65
CA ASP A 2 11.93 40.09 -0.43
C ASP A 2 13.23 39.50 0.10
N GLY A 3 13.64 38.36 -0.46
CA GLY A 3 14.88 37.70 -0.11
C GLY A 3 16.11 38.57 -0.41
N PRO A 4 17.31 38.18 0.05
CA PRO A 4 18.54 38.93 -0.19
C PRO A 4 18.74 39.21 -1.69
N ASP A 5 19.37 40.35 -2.00
CA ASP A 5 19.60 40.85 -3.35
C ASP A 5 20.52 39.87 -4.13
N LEU A 6 19.92 38.87 -4.77
CA LEU A 6 20.63 37.84 -5.52
C LEU A 6 21.33 38.50 -6.73
N PRO A 7 22.60 38.18 -7.01
CA PRO A 7 23.28 38.69 -8.20
C PRO A 7 22.51 38.29 -9.47
N GLY A 8 22.58 39.12 -10.52
CA GLY A 8 21.72 39.00 -11.71
C GLY A 8 21.71 37.62 -12.36
N ASN A 9 22.89 36.96 -12.45
CA ASN A 9 23.01 35.60 -12.97
C ASN A 9 22.25 34.56 -12.14
N PHE A 10 22.13 34.74 -10.82
CA PHE A 10 21.34 33.86 -9.95
C PHE A 10 19.83 34.12 -10.09
N ARG A 11 19.42 35.37 -10.33
CA ARG A 11 18.00 35.69 -10.58
C ARG A 11 17.50 35.10 -11.89
N ASP A 12 18.32 35.16 -12.94
CA ASP A 12 17.96 34.58 -14.24
C ASP A 12 17.92 33.05 -14.17
N ALA A 13 18.88 32.44 -13.47
CA ALA A 13 18.85 31.00 -13.18
C ALA A 13 17.61 30.60 -12.37
N LEU A 14 17.25 31.36 -11.34
CA LEU A 14 16.07 31.10 -10.51
C LEU A 14 14.78 31.18 -11.33
N LYS A 15 14.59 32.24 -12.13
CA LYS A 15 13.43 32.38 -13.02
C LYS A 15 13.34 31.25 -14.04
N SER A 16 14.48 30.81 -14.57
CA SER A 16 14.53 29.66 -15.49
C SER A 16 14.08 28.37 -14.81
N ILE A 17 14.54 28.12 -13.58
CA ILE A 17 14.12 26.96 -12.78
C ILE A 17 12.63 27.07 -12.44
N GLU A 18 12.17 28.22 -11.95
CA GLU A 18 10.75 28.47 -11.68
C GLU A 18 9.90 28.21 -12.91
N GLY A 19 10.31 28.68 -14.10
CA GLY A 19 9.61 28.41 -15.35
C GLY A 19 9.58 26.92 -15.74
N GLN A 20 10.65 26.18 -15.50
CA GLN A 20 10.72 24.74 -15.81
C GLN A 20 9.81 23.90 -14.91
N PHE A 21 9.62 24.31 -13.65
CA PHE A 21 8.80 23.58 -12.67
C PHE A 21 7.38 24.14 -12.51
N THR A 22 7.09 25.32 -13.06
CA THR A 22 5.74 25.89 -13.07
C THR A 22 4.86 25.12 -14.05
N VAL A 23 3.82 24.48 -13.54
CA VAL A 23 2.78 23.84 -14.35
C VAL A 23 1.52 24.71 -14.26
N ASP A 24 1.23 25.43 -15.34
CA ASP A 24 0.05 26.30 -15.38
C ASP A 24 -1.26 25.49 -15.49
N THR A 25 -2.39 26.19 -15.32
CA THR A 25 -3.72 25.58 -15.38
C THR A 25 -4.02 24.94 -16.73
N ALA A 26 -3.53 25.49 -17.84
CA ALA A 26 -3.77 24.92 -19.17
C ALA A 26 -3.03 23.59 -19.31
N LYS A 27 -1.78 23.52 -18.84
CA LYS A 27 -0.98 22.31 -18.83
C LYS A 27 -1.55 21.25 -17.89
N LEU A 28 -2.04 21.62 -16.71
CA LEU A 28 -2.73 20.69 -15.80
C LEU A 28 -3.96 20.05 -16.43
N LYS A 29 -4.74 20.81 -17.21
CA LYS A 29 -5.89 20.26 -17.96
C LYS A 29 -5.44 19.27 -19.03
N GLN A 30 -4.37 19.57 -19.77
CA GLN A 30 -3.80 18.64 -20.76
C GLN A 30 -3.30 17.35 -20.10
N ILE A 31 -2.63 17.45 -18.94
CA ILE A 31 -2.15 16.29 -18.18
C ILE A 31 -3.34 15.45 -17.72
N SER A 32 -4.38 16.08 -17.18
CA SER A 32 -5.58 15.37 -16.69
C SER A 32 -6.30 14.63 -17.82
N GLN A 33 -6.44 15.26 -18.98
CA GLN A 33 -7.03 14.64 -20.16
C GLN A 33 -6.20 13.42 -20.62
N ARG A 34 -4.87 13.57 -20.71
CA ARG A 34 -4.00 12.44 -21.07
C ARG A 34 -4.08 11.32 -20.04
N PHE A 35 -4.18 11.66 -18.76
CA PHE A 35 -4.32 10.67 -17.70
C PHE A 35 -5.63 9.87 -17.84
N GLU A 36 -6.74 10.54 -18.16
CA GLU A 36 -8.02 9.87 -18.44
C GLU A 36 -7.93 8.91 -19.63
N GLU A 37 -7.23 9.30 -20.70
CA GLU A 37 -6.99 8.45 -21.87
C GLU A 37 -6.22 7.18 -21.47
N GLU A 38 -5.13 7.30 -20.71
CA GLU A 38 -4.33 6.16 -20.24
C GLU A 38 -5.12 5.23 -19.31
N LEU A 39 -6.01 5.78 -18.46
CA LEU A 39 -6.91 4.97 -17.63
C LEU A 39 -7.90 4.16 -18.48
N ARG A 40 -8.44 4.75 -19.55
CA ARG A 40 -9.35 4.04 -20.47
C ARG A 40 -8.61 2.95 -21.22
N GLU A 41 -7.43 3.25 -21.77
CA GLU A 41 -6.60 2.27 -22.46
C GLU A 41 -6.26 1.08 -21.55
N GLY A 42 -5.91 1.35 -20.29
CA GLY A 42 -5.62 0.32 -19.29
C GLY A 42 -6.80 -0.59 -18.94
N LEU A 43 -8.03 -0.10 -19.03
CA LEU A 43 -9.23 -0.90 -18.82
C LEU A 43 -9.63 -1.74 -20.04
N GLU A 44 -9.21 -1.33 -21.25
CA GLU A 44 -9.57 -2.01 -22.50
C GLU A 44 -8.70 -3.25 -22.80
N LYS A 45 -7.42 -3.22 -22.41
CA LYS A 45 -6.46 -4.28 -22.70
C LYS A 45 -5.32 -4.32 -21.68
N ASP A 46 -4.78 -5.51 -21.46
CA ASP A 46 -3.58 -5.69 -20.63
C ASP A 46 -2.34 -5.04 -21.26
N GLY A 47 -1.30 -4.85 -20.44
CA GLY A 47 0.02 -4.38 -20.90
C GLY A 47 0.07 -2.92 -21.35
N GLN A 48 -0.86 -2.07 -20.92
CA GLN A 48 -0.76 -0.62 -21.10
C GLN A 48 0.14 0.01 -20.03
N ASN A 49 0.48 1.30 -20.21
CA ASN A 49 1.32 2.02 -19.24
C ASN A 49 0.67 2.06 -17.85
N ILE A 50 -0.65 2.25 -17.79
CA ILE A 50 -1.43 2.13 -16.55
C ILE A 50 -2.18 0.80 -16.59
N ALA A 51 -1.82 -0.13 -15.72
CA ALA A 51 -2.32 -1.50 -15.77
C ALA A 51 -3.80 -1.69 -15.39
N MET A 52 -4.37 -0.75 -14.61
CA MET A 52 -5.77 -0.80 -14.15
C MET A 52 -6.19 -2.15 -13.53
N ASN A 53 -5.32 -2.73 -12.69
CA ASN A 53 -5.52 -4.03 -12.06
C ASN A 53 -6.86 -4.16 -11.33
N ILE A 54 -7.56 -5.28 -11.55
CA ILE A 54 -8.80 -5.63 -10.85
C ILE A 54 -8.50 -5.98 -9.39
N THR A 55 -9.17 -5.30 -8.45
CA THR A 55 -8.95 -5.48 -7.00
C THR A 55 -9.80 -6.59 -6.38
N TRP A 56 -10.77 -7.14 -7.13
CA TRP A 56 -11.74 -8.13 -6.67
C TRP A 56 -12.65 -7.68 -5.51
N VAL A 57 -12.69 -6.39 -5.22
CA VAL A 57 -13.69 -5.77 -4.32
C VAL A 57 -14.90 -5.37 -5.17
N ILE A 58 -15.93 -6.22 -5.18
CA ILE A 58 -17.09 -6.11 -6.08
C ILE A 58 -18.25 -5.27 -5.52
N GLY A 59 -18.11 -4.72 -4.31
CA GLY A 59 -19.16 -3.97 -3.64
C GLY A 59 -18.63 -2.82 -2.81
N PHE A 60 -19.53 -1.90 -2.47
CA PHE A 60 -19.22 -0.78 -1.58
C PHE A 60 -19.51 -1.16 -0.13
N PRO A 61 -18.74 -0.64 0.84
CA PRO A 61 -19.11 -0.77 2.25
C PRO A 61 -20.47 -0.12 2.50
N SER A 62 -21.36 -0.86 3.14
CA SER A 62 -22.69 -0.40 3.55
C SER A 62 -22.65 0.53 4.77
N GLY A 63 -21.58 0.43 5.55
CA GLY A 63 -21.44 1.04 6.87
C GLY A 63 -22.11 0.24 7.99
N HIS A 64 -22.75 -0.91 7.69
CA HIS A 64 -23.36 -1.79 8.68
C HIS A 64 -22.50 -3.03 8.96
N GLU A 65 -21.27 -3.05 8.46
CA GLU A 65 -20.32 -4.12 8.73
C GLU A 65 -20.02 -4.19 10.22
N GLU A 66 -20.05 -5.40 10.75
CA GLU A 66 -19.69 -5.70 12.14
C GLU A 66 -18.69 -6.86 12.16
N GLY A 67 -17.91 -6.92 13.25
CA GLY A 67 -17.01 -8.04 13.50
C GLY A 67 -15.57 -7.61 13.76
N HIS A 68 -14.72 -8.61 13.93
CA HIS A 68 -13.30 -8.45 14.23
C HIS A 68 -12.48 -8.95 13.05
N TYR A 69 -11.61 -8.09 12.53
CA TYR A 69 -10.81 -8.34 11.35
C TYR A 69 -9.35 -8.08 11.70
N LEU A 70 -8.52 -9.10 11.51
CA LEU A 70 -7.08 -8.93 11.62
C LEU A 70 -6.59 -8.31 10.31
N THR A 71 -5.68 -7.36 10.38
CA THR A 71 -5.03 -6.80 9.19
C THR A 71 -3.54 -6.82 9.36
N VAL A 72 -2.83 -7.13 8.28
CA VAL A 72 -1.37 -7.10 8.23
C VAL A 72 -0.96 -6.20 7.08
N ASP A 73 0.01 -5.34 7.29
CA ASP A 73 0.54 -4.42 6.29
C ASP A 73 2.07 -4.52 6.26
N LEU A 74 2.57 -5.14 5.19
CA LEU A 74 4.00 -5.32 4.97
C LEU A 74 4.56 -4.10 4.25
N GLY A 75 5.10 -3.17 5.02
CA GLY A 75 5.83 -2.02 4.53
C GLY A 75 7.29 -2.36 4.17
N GLY A 76 8.04 -1.32 3.77
CA GLY A 76 9.47 -1.44 3.45
C GLY A 76 10.41 -1.42 4.66
N THR A 77 9.90 -1.03 5.84
CA THR A 77 10.69 -0.86 7.07
C THR A 77 10.00 -1.49 8.27
N ASN A 78 8.67 -1.50 8.30
CA ASN A 78 7.88 -2.03 9.38
C ASN A 78 6.80 -2.95 8.82
N LEU A 79 6.52 -4.02 9.55
CA LEU A 79 5.28 -4.76 9.48
C LEU A 79 4.31 -4.15 10.49
N ARG A 80 3.09 -3.85 10.06
CA ARG A 80 2.03 -3.39 10.95
C ARG A 80 0.97 -4.47 11.06
N THR A 81 0.66 -4.89 12.28
CA THR A 81 -0.43 -5.82 12.59
C THR A 81 -1.51 -5.07 13.34
N CYS A 82 -2.76 -5.19 12.91
CA CYS A 82 -3.90 -4.54 13.56
C CYS A 82 -5.05 -5.51 13.80
N MET A 83 -5.79 -5.30 14.89
CA MET A 83 -7.15 -5.80 15.07
C MET A 83 -8.12 -4.63 14.88
N VAL A 84 -8.96 -4.74 13.86
CA VAL A 84 -10.03 -3.79 13.56
C VAL A 84 -11.35 -4.37 14.04
N THR A 85 -12.06 -3.64 14.89
CA THR A 85 -13.41 -4.00 15.31
C THR A 85 -14.40 -3.03 14.68
N LEU A 86 -15.18 -3.54 13.73
CA LEU A 86 -16.29 -2.82 13.13
C LEU A 86 -17.54 -3.02 13.98
N ARG A 87 -18.29 -1.94 14.20
CA ARG A 87 -19.46 -1.90 15.09
C ARG A 87 -20.70 -1.35 14.40
N GLY A 88 -20.71 -1.29 13.07
CA GLY A 88 -21.75 -0.62 12.28
C GLY A 88 -21.68 0.91 12.33
N ARG A 89 -22.64 1.58 11.69
CA ARG A 89 -22.61 3.01 11.36
C ARG A 89 -22.64 3.94 12.57
N ASP A 90 -23.34 3.53 13.63
CA ASP A 90 -23.65 4.40 14.77
C ASP A 90 -22.63 4.26 15.91
N ARG A 91 -21.55 3.49 15.70
CA ARG A 91 -20.53 3.22 16.72
C ARG A 91 -19.15 3.41 16.15
N GLU A 92 -18.26 3.95 16.97
CA GLU A 92 -16.86 4.12 16.58
C GLU A 92 -16.19 2.78 16.33
N MET A 93 -15.44 2.72 15.23
CA MET A 93 -14.52 1.62 14.95
C MET A 93 -13.38 1.65 15.98
N GLU A 94 -12.99 0.48 16.46
CA GLU A 94 -11.82 0.32 17.32
C GLU A 94 -10.66 -0.26 16.52
N VAL A 95 -9.48 0.35 16.64
CA VAL A 95 -8.26 -0.11 15.97
C VAL A 95 -7.15 -0.27 17.00
N ASN A 96 -6.71 -1.51 17.18
CA ASN A 96 -5.55 -1.85 17.99
C ASN A 96 -4.42 -2.25 17.06
N GLN A 97 -3.29 -1.55 17.08
CA GLN A 97 -2.17 -1.81 16.16
C GLN A 97 -0.83 -1.93 16.88
N GLU A 98 0.07 -2.71 16.29
CA GLU A 98 1.48 -2.83 16.67
C GLU A 98 2.37 -2.77 15.43
N PHE A 99 3.58 -2.26 15.62
CA PHE A 99 4.61 -2.16 14.60
C PHE A 99 5.77 -3.08 14.98
N THR A 100 6.12 -3.98 14.07
CA THR A 100 7.32 -4.81 14.15
C THR A 100 8.32 -4.26 13.14
N GLN A 101 9.46 -3.78 13.63
CA GLN A 101 10.54 -3.34 12.76
C GLN A 101 11.10 -4.54 11.99
N LEU A 102 11.25 -4.39 10.68
CA LEU A 102 11.85 -5.40 9.83
C LEU A 102 13.37 -5.35 10.00
N PRO A 103 14.03 -6.48 10.31
CA PRO A 103 15.48 -6.61 10.24
C PRO A 103 15.98 -6.24 8.84
N ASP A 104 17.13 -5.57 8.73
CA ASP A 104 17.62 -5.09 7.43
C ASP A 104 17.96 -6.24 6.47
N ASP A 105 18.43 -7.38 7.01
CA ASP A 105 18.78 -8.59 6.27
C ASP A 105 17.56 -9.32 5.68
N ILE A 106 16.35 -9.11 6.23
CA ILE A 106 15.13 -9.74 5.71
C ILE A 106 14.87 -9.38 4.25
N LYS A 107 15.31 -8.19 3.83
CA LYS A 107 15.08 -7.67 2.47
C LYS A 107 15.80 -8.48 1.41
N THR A 108 16.91 -9.13 1.77
CA THR A 108 17.73 -9.95 0.86
C THR A 108 17.73 -11.43 1.25
N GLY A 109 16.84 -11.82 2.16
CA GLY A 109 16.73 -13.17 2.68
C GLY A 109 15.94 -14.12 1.76
N THR A 110 15.35 -15.12 2.39
CA THR A 110 14.55 -16.17 1.74
C THR A 110 13.06 -15.99 2.01
N ALA A 111 12.22 -16.58 1.16
CA ALA A 111 10.78 -16.63 1.38
C ALA A 111 10.41 -17.17 2.78
N GLU A 112 11.08 -18.23 3.24
CA GLU A 112 10.79 -18.85 4.54
C GLU A 112 11.05 -17.89 5.70
N GLU A 113 12.17 -17.15 5.68
CA GLU A 113 12.50 -16.17 6.72
C GLU A 113 11.47 -15.04 6.79
N LEU A 114 11.07 -14.49 5.63
CA LEU A 114 10.04 -13.46 5.57
C LEU A 114 8.72 -13.94 6.17
N TRP A 115 8.23 -15.09 5.70
CA TRP A 115 6.92 -15.59 6.13
C TRP A 115 6.92 -16.05 7.58
N ARG A 116 8.06 -16.56 8.08
CA ARG A 116 8.25 -16.83 9.50
C ARG A 116 8.17 -15.56 10.33
N LEU A 117 8.87 -14.50 9.95
CA LEU A 117 8.81 -13.21 10.64
C LEU A 117 7.38 -12.65 10.69
N VAL A 118 6.65 -12.72 9.57
CA VAL A 118 5.25 -12.28 9.50
C VAL A 118 4.37 -13.12 10.42
N ALA A 119 4.52 -14.45 10.40
CA ALA A 119 3.76 -15.36 11.26
C ALA A 119 4.06 -15.12 12.75
N ASP A 120 5.32 -14.95 13.13
CA ASP A 120 5.75 -14.68 14.50
C ASP A 120 5.17 -13.35 14.99
N ALA A 121 5.24 -12.30 14.18
CA ALA A 121 4.66 -10.99 14.52
C ALA A 121 3.13 -11.05 14.71
N ILE A 122 2.43 -11.82 13.88
CA ILE A 122 0.98 -12.05 14.04
C ILE A 122 0.70 -12.83 15.33
N GLY A 123 1.44 -13.91 15.58
CA GLY A 123 1.28 -14.76 16.77
C GLY A 123 1.54 -14.01 18.07
N ASP A 124 2.61 -13.22 18.10
CA ASP A 124 2.94 -12.32 19.20
C ASP A 124 1.81 -11.32 19.47
N PHE A 125 1.29 -10.69 18.42
CA PHE A 125 0.21 -9.72 18.54
C PHE A 125 -1.07 -10.36 19.10
N ILE A 126 -1.48 -11.52 18.56
CA ILE A 126 -2.64 -12.28 19.05
C ILE A 126 -2.49 -12.63 20.53
N THR A 127 -1.30 -13.09 20.92
CA THR A 127 -1.00 -13.49 22.30
C THR A 127 -1.01 -12.29 23.24
N LYS A 128 -0.28 -11.21 22.91
CA LYS A 128 -0.18 -9.99 23.73
C LYS A 128 -1.53 -9.33 23.96
N ARG A 129 -2.39 -9.32 22.94
CA ARG A 129 -3.73 -8.73 23.00
C ARG A 129 -4.79 -9.70 23.53
N ASN A 130 -4.42 -10.93 23.89
CA ASN A 130 -5.33 -11.99 24.33
C ASN A 130 -6.53 -12.14 23.37
N ILE A 131 -6.25 -12.07 22.07
CA ILE A 131 -7.24 -12.25 21.01
C ILE A 131 -7.58 -13.74 20.97
N ARG A 132 -8.85 -14.08 21.17
CA ARG A 132 -9.31 -15.47 21.19
C ARG A 132 -10.13 -15.76 19.94
N ALA A 133 -9.62 -16.66 19.10
CA ALA A 133 -10.44 -17.31 18.09
C ALA A 133 -11.34 -18.36 18.78
N SER A 134 -12.55 -18.57 18.27
CA SER A 134 -13.32 -19.74 18.69
C SER A 134 -12.67 -20.99 18.09
N PRO A 135 -12.67 -22.15 18.76
CA PRO A 135 -12.03 -23.37 18.24
C PRO A 135 -12.52 -23.76 16.83
N ASP A 136 -13.73 -23.35 16.48
CA ASP A 136 -14.43 -23.68 15.24
C ASP A 136 -14.52 -22.48 14.27
N LYS A 137 -13.91 -21.33 14.61
CA LYS A 137 -13.92 -20.13 13.75
C LYS A 137 -12.56 -19.45 13.68
N SER A 138 -11.99 -19.43 12.47
CA SER A 138 -10.84 -18.58 12.13
C SER A 138 -11.22 -17.09 12.15
N ILE A 139 -10.26 -16.25 12.48
CA ILE A 139 -10.39 -14.78 12.36
C ILE A 139 -10.06 -14.39 10.91
N PRO A 140 -10.92 -13.65 10.20
CA PRO A 140 -10.59 -13.14 8.87
C PRO A 140 -9.37 -12.21 8.90
N LEU A 141 -8.46 -12.39 7.94
CA LEU A 141 -7.24 -11.61 7.82
C LEU A 141 -7.20 -10.89 6.46
N GLY A 142 -7.07 -9.57 6.48
CA GLY A 142 -6.74 -8.77 5.29
C GLY A 142 -5.23 -8.51 5.22
N PHE A 143 -4.59 -8.88 4.11
CA PHE A 143 -3.15 -8.65 3.94
C PHE A 143 -2.89 -7.55 2.92
N THR A 144 -2.50 -6.38 3.40
CA THR A 144 -2.00 -5.28 2.59
C THR A 144 -0.56 -5.59 2.15
N PHE A 145 -0.43 -6.14 0.95
CA PHE A 145 0.85 -6.45 0.33
C PHE A 145 1.17 -5.38 -0.74
N SER A 146 1.84 -4.31 -0.31
CA SER A 146 2.07 -3.12 -1.15
C SER A 146 3.25 -3.29 -2.13
N TYR A 147 3.25 -4.37 -2.91
CA TYR A 147 4.21 -4.67 -3.96
C TYR A 147 3.47 -5.02 -5.25
N PRO A 148 4.06 -4.80 -6.43
CA PRO A 148 3.46 -5.19 -7.70
C PRO A 148 3.06 -6.67 -7.71
N ALA A 149 1.76 -6.94 -7.74
CA ALA A 149 1.22 -8.30 -7.75
C ALA A 149 0.06 -8.42 -8.73
N MET A 150 -0.05 -9.59 -9.36
CA MET A 150 -1.18 -9.99 -10.18
C MET A 150 -2.15 -10.84 -9.37
N GLN A 151 -3.46 -10.60 -9.52
CA GLN A 151 -4.51 -11.25 -8.74
C GLN A 151 -5.62 -11.76 -9.64
N GLU A 152 -5.96 -13.04 -9.52
CA GLU A 152 -7.13 -13.66 -10.19
C GLU A 152 -8.36 -13.72 -9.26
N ARG A 153 -8.16 -13.45 -7.97
CA ARG A 153 -9.17 -13.42 -6.90
C ARG A 153 -8.63 -12.66 -5.69
N ILE A 154 -9.51 -12.24 -4.79
CA ILE A 154 -9.17 -11.35 -3.66
C ILE A 154 -8.21 -11.98 -2.63
N ASP A 155 -8.21 -13.30 -2.50
CA ASP A 155 -7.39 -14.08 -1.57
C ASP A 155 -6.14 -14.68 -2.25
N HIS A 156 -5.72 -14.08 -3.37
CA HIS A 156 -4.57 -14.53 -4.16
C HIS A 156 -3.74 -13.34 -4.64
N GLY A 157 -2.42 -13.52 -4.66
CA GLY A 157 -1.50 -12.56 -5.24
C GLY A 157 -0.20 -13.23 -5.66
N VAL A 158 0.14 -13.09 -6.94
CA VAL A 158 1.44 -13.50 -7.49
C VAL A 158 2.31 -12.26 -7.57
N LEU A 159 3.41 -12.25 -6.81
CA LEU A 159 4.37 -11.16 -6.86
C LEU A 159 5.02 -11.12 -8.25
N THR A 160 4.91 -9.98 -8.94
CA THR A 160 5.56 -9.77 -10.23
C THR A 160 7.03 -9.40 -10.04
N THR A 161 7.28 -8.41 -9.19
CA THR A 161 8.65 -8.00 -8.87
C THR A 161 8.70 -7.27 -7.54
N TRP A 162 9.77 -7.47 -6.80
CA TRP A 162 10.05 -6.71 -5.60
C TRP A 162 10.35 -5.24 -5.92
N THR A 163 10.00 -4.39 -4.95
CA THR A 163 10.33 -2.96 -4.98
C THR A 163 10.81 -2.56 -3.59
N LYS A 164 11.11 -1.27 -3.37
CA LYS A 164 11.48 -0.73 -2.03
C LYS A 164 12.74 -1.38 -1.43
N GLY A 165 13.63 -1.89 -2.28
CA GLY A 165 14.89 -2.53 -1.88
C GLY A 165 14.76 -3.97 -1.39
N PHE A 166 13.60 -4.60 -1.60
CA PHE A 166 13.42 -6.04 -1.39
C PHE A 166 14.01 -6.81 -2.59
N GLU A 167 14.62 -7.96 -2.30
CA GLU A 167 15.21 -8.89 -3.25
C GLU A 167 15.18 -10.31 -2.63
N ILE A 168 13.99 -10.74 -2.21
CA ILE A 168 13.79 -11.99 -1.47
C ILE A 168 13.64 -13.14 -2.46
N LYS A 169 14.48 -14.16 -2.32
CA LYS A 169 14.51 -15.31 -3.24
C LYS A 169 13.31 -16.24 -3.01
N GLY A 170 12.72 -16.71 -4.12
CA GLY A 170 11.65 -17.70 -4.11
C GLY A 170 10.25 -17.15 -3.84
N VAL A 171 10.02 -15.85 -4.10
CA VAL A 171 8.70 -15.20 -3.95
C VAL A 171 8.16 -14.63 -5.27
N GLU A 172 9.02 -14.10 -6.14
CA GLU A 172 8.59 -13.64 -7.47
C GLU A 172 8.22 -14.82 -8.37
N GLY A 173 7.09 -14.71 -9.08
CA GLY A 173 6.61 -15.71 -10.04
C GLY A 173 5.55 -16.66 -9.52
#